data_AF-A0A958DIU3-F1
#
_entry.id   AF-A0A958DIU3-F1
#
_cell.length_a   1.000
_cell.length_b   1.000
_cell.length_c   1.000
_cell.angle_alpha   90.00
_cell.angle_beta   90.00
_cell.angle_gamma   90.00
#
_symmetry.space_group_name_H-M   'P 1'
#
loop_
_entity.id
_entity.type
_entity.pdbx_description
1 polymer ?
#
loop_
_entity_poly.entity_id
_entity_poly.type
_entity_poly.pdbx_seq_one_letter_code
_entity_poly.pdbx_strand_id
1 'polypeptide(L)'
;MAKHLFLPQLDIDANIAMPNRAGLWDKKEKSILLGISDGITIAEAEKSRGISSVPDIWARPLMFQTALKPSAKSAHPLRERILQEWRGLLSLLAL
;
A
#
# COMPACT_ATOMS: atom_id res chain seq x y z
N MET A 1 18.30 -0.70 -17.73
CA MET A 1 18.17 -1.66 -16.61
C MET A 1 17.30 -1.02 -15.53
N ALA A 2 16.13 -1.60 -15.22
CA ALA A 2 15.26 -1.07 -14.17
C ALA A 2 15.89 -1.35 -12.79
N LYS A 3 16.25 -0.30 -12.06
CA LYS A 3 17.07 -0.38 -10.83
C LYS A 3 16.27 -0.77 -9.57
N HIS A 4 14.94 -0.82 -9.66
CA HIS A 4 14.05 -1.17 -8.55
C HIS A 4 12.88 -2.03 -9.05
N LEU A 5 12.96 -3.35 -8.86
CA LEU A 5 11.99 -4.32 -9.37
C LEU A 5 10.63 -4.30 -8.66
N PHE A 6 10.53 -3.68 -7.48
CA PHE A 6 9.38 -3.80 -6.59
C PHE A 6 8.58 -2.51 -6.40
N LEU A 7 9.02 -1.40 -6.99
CA LEU A 7 8.32 -0.13 -6.91
C LEU A 7 7.87 0.31 -8.30
N PRO A 8 6.63 0.82 -8.43
CA PRO A 8 6.17 1.37 -9.68
C PRO A 8 7.06 2.53 -10.12
N GLN A 9 7.22 2.69 -11.43
CA GLN A 9 7.96 3.82 -11.99
C GLN A 9 7.13 5.08 -11.83
N LEU A 10 7.82 6.19 -11.57
CA LEU A 10 7.22 7.52 -11.52
C LEU A 10 7.42 8.19 -12.88
N ASP A 11 6.39 8.86 -13.36
CA ASP A 11 6.47 9.74 -14.53
C ASP A 11 7.50 10.85 -14.27
N ILE A 12 8.27 11.17 -15.31
CA ILE A 12 9.32 12.19 -15.25
C ILE A 12 8.73 13.60 -15.14
N ASP A 13 7.49 13.77 -15.62
CA ASP A 13 6.75 15.03 -15.59
C ASP A 13 5.86 15.18 -14.34
N ALA A 14 5.92 14.21 -13.40
CA ALA A 14 5.19 14.30 -12.15
C ALA A 14 5.66 15.53 -11.36
N ASN A 15 4.71 16.33 -10.86
CA ASN A 15 4.99 17.56 -10.11
C ASN A 15 5.48 17.29 -8.67
N ILE A 16 6.61 16.61 -8.56
CA ILE A 16 7.18 16.14 -7.30
C ILE A 16 8.68 16.35 -7.34
N ALA A 17 9.19 17.13 -6.39
CA ALA A 17 10.63 17.29 -6.24
C ALA A 17 11.26 15.97 -5.78
N MET A 18 12.21 15.45 -6.58
CA MET A 18 12.98 14.27 -6.17
C MET A 18 13.84 14.60 -4.92
N PRO A 19 13.94 13.68 -3.95
CA PRO A 19 14.84 13.84 -2.83
C PRO A 19 16.29 13.93 -3.31
N ASN A 20 17.04 14.90 -2.79
CA ASN A 20 18.46 15.08 -3.10
C ASN A 20 19.39 14.12 -2.34
N ARG A 21 18.86 13.41 -1.33
CA ARG A 21 19.63 12.49 -0.47
C ARG A 21 18.77 11.32 -0.02
N ALA A 22 19.32 10.11 -0.08
CA ALA A 22 18.68 8.91 0.46
C ALA A 22 18.63 8.95 2.00
N GLY A 23 17.54 8.43 2.57
CA GLY A 23 17.35 8.35 4.04
C GLY A 23 17.02 9.68 4.72
N LEU A 24 16.76 10.75 3.96
CA LEU A 24 16.29 12.01 4.49
C LEU A 24 14.77 11.95 4.70
N TRP A 25 14.33 12.15 5.93
CA TRP A 25 12.92 12.34 6.26
C TRP A 25 12.63 13.83 6.27
N ASP A 26 11.85 14.29 5.29
CA ASP A 26 11.45 15.69 5.19
C ASP A 26 9.96 15.84 5.46
N LYS A 27 9.58 16.92 6.16
CA LYS A 27 8.19 17.19 6.51
C LYS A 27 7.52 17.83 5.30
N LYS A 28 6.84 16.99 4.51
CA LYS A 28 6.12 17.39 3.30
C LYS A 28 4.63 17.59 3.56
N GLU A 29 3.99 18.39 2.73
CA GLU A 29 2.53 18.54 2.72
C GLU A 29 1.85 17.26 2.21
N LYS A 30 0.59 17.06 2.61
CA LYS A 30 -0.22 15.91 2.17
C LYS A 30 -0.40 15.86 0.65
N SER A 31 -0.34 17.01 -0.02
CA SER A 31 -0.39 17.15 -1.48
C SER A 31 0.67 16.31 -2.21
N ILE A 32 1.82 16.07 -1.59
CA ILE A 32 2.87 15.24 -2.18
C ILE A 32 2.43 13.78 -2.34
N LEU A 33 1.64 13.23 -1.41
CA LEU A 33 1.12 11.86 -1.56
C LEU A 33 0.16 11.75 -2.75
N LEU A 34 -0.64 12.79 -3.01
CA LEU A 34 -1.51 12.86 -4.18
C LEU A 34 -0.69 12.99 -5.46
N GLY A 35 0.31 13.88 -5.47
CA GLY A 35 1.23 14.00 -6.60
C GLY A 35 1.94 12.68 -6.93
N ILE A 36 2.37 11.92 -5.92
CA ILE A 36 2.98 10.59 -6.12
C ILE A 36 1.97 9.63 -6.73
N SER A 37 0.74 9.62 -6.21
CA SER A 37 -0.33 8.76 -6.73
C SER A 37 -0.62 9.06 -8.20
N ASP A 38 -0.73 10.33 -8.57
CA ASP A 38 -1.03 10.75 -9.94
C ASP A 38 0.15 10.53 -10.90
N GLY A 39 1.38 10.61 -10.38
CA GLY A 39 2.61 10.41 -11.13
C GLY A 39 3.05 8.95 -11.29
N ILE A 40 2.36 7.96 -10.72
CA ILE A 40 2.71 6.55 -10.94
C ILE A 40 2.37 6.16 -12.38
N THR A 41 3.38 5.68 -13.13
CA THR A 41 3.19 5.22 -14.50
C THR A 41 2.38 3.93 -14.52
N ILE A 42 1.26 3.94 -15.24
CA ILE A 42 0.38 2.78 -15.44
C ILE A 42 0.47 2.36 -16.92
N ALA A 43 0.66 1.08 -17.19
CA ALA A 43 0.70 0.58 -18.56
C ALA A 43 -0.68 0.75 -19.24
N GLU A 44 -0.73 1.12 -20.51
CA GLU A 44 -1.99 1.39 -21.23
C GLU A 44 -2.94 0.17 -21.24
N ALA A 45 -2.36 -1.04 -21.26
CA ALA A 45 -3.10 -2.30 -21.15
C ALA A 45 -3.77 -2.49 -19.77
N GLU A 46 -3.24 -1.88 -18.71
CA GLU A 46 -3.79 -1.91 -17.35
C GLU A 46 -4.87 -0.85 -17.14
N LYS A 47 -4.87 0.25 -17.90
CA LYS A 47 -5.94 1.26 -17.85
C LYS A 47 -7.30 0.73 -18.34
N SER A 48 -7.28 -0.17 -19.34
CA SER A 48 -8.49 -0.78 -19.92
C SER A 48 -8.97 -2.02 -19.17
N ARG A 49 -8.08 -2.71 -18.46
CA ARG A 49 -8.42 -3.81 -17.57
C ARG A 49 -8.82 -3.21 -16.23
N GLY A 50 -10.12 -3.09 -15.98
CA GLY A 50 -10.64 -2.75 -14.65
C GLY A 50 -9.92 -3.58 -13.58
N ILE A 51 -9.05 -2.92 -12.82
CA ILE A 51 -8.23 -3.38 -11.68
C ILE A 51 -8.26 -4.90 -11.51
N SER A 52 -7.36 -5.65 -12.16
CA SER A 52 -7.35 -7.12 -11.98
C SER A 52 -6.50 -7.60 -10.80
N SER A 53 -5.73 -6.73 -10.16
CA SER A 53 -4.98 -7.04 -8.93
C SER A 53 -4.28 -5.79 -8.43
N VAL A 54 -4.56 -5.37 -7.19
CA VAL A 54 -3.69 -4.40 -6.49
C VAL A 54 -2.35 -5.11 -6.25
N PRO A 55 -1.20 -4.55 -6.69
CA PRO A 55 0.10 -5.16 -6.43
C PRO A 55 0.27 -5.39 -4.91
N ASP A 56 0.67 -6.61 -4.58
CA ASP A 56 0.56 -7.34 -3.30
C ASP A 56 1.27 -6.74 -2.06
N ILE A 57 1.17 -5.43 -1.85
CA ILE A 57 1.46 -4.80 -0.55
C ILE A 57 0.31 -3.93 -0.05
N TRP A 58 -0.43 -3.28 -0.96
CA TRP A 58 -1.57 -2.44 -0.62
C TRP A 58 -2.91 -3.20 -0.55
N ALA A 59 -2.98 -4.39 -1.17
CA ALA A 59 -4.11 -5.31 -0.98
C ALA A 59 -4.20 -5.82 0.46
N ARG A 60 -3.06 -5.93 1.16
CA ARG A 60 -2.99 -6.51 2.50
C ARG A 60 -3.71 -5.63 3.54
N PRO A 61 -3.45 -4.31 3.67
CA PRO A 61 -4.19 -3.47 4.62
C PRO A 61 -5.70 -3.47 4.43
N LEU A 62 -6.18 -3.41 3.18
CA LEU A 62 -7.62 -3.46 2.88
C LEU A 62 -8.22 -4.82 3.25
N MET A 63 -7.52 -5.93 2.98
CA MET A 63 -7.91 -7.27 3.41
C MET A 63 -7.97 -7.40 4.93
N PHE A 64 -6.99 -6.88 5.66
CA PHE A 64 -7.01 -6.86 7.12
C PHE A 64 -8.16 -6.01 7.65
N GLN A 65 -8.42 -4.85 7.04
CA GLN A 65 -9.52 -3.96 7.43
C GLN A 65 -10.89 -4.62 7.22
N THR A 66 -11.10 -5.27 6.07
CA THR A 66 -12.35 -5.98 5.80
C THR A 66 -12.52 -7.20 6.68
N ALA A 67 -11.44 -7.95 6.97
CA ALA A 67 -11.50 -9.10 7.85
C ALA A 67 -11.76 -8.75 9.33
N LEU A 68 -11.27 -7.60 9.79
CA LEU A 68 -11.43 -7.13 11.17
C LEU A 68 -12.73 -6.33 11.40
N LYS A 69 -13.42 -5.86 10.35
CA LYS A 69 -14.67 -5.10 10.51
C LYS A 69 -15.78 -5.96 11.16
N PRO A 70 -16.44 -5.48 12.24
CA PRO A 70 -17.46 -6.26 12.95
C PRO A 70 -18.80 -6.42 12.22
N SER A 71 -19.07 -5.61 11.18
CA SER A 71 -20.42 -5.37 10.67
C SER A 71 -20.83 -6.17 9.43
N ALA A 72 -20.05 -7.14 8.98
CA ALA A 72 -20.47 -8.01 7.87
C ALA A 72 -21.33 -9.16 8.43
N LYS A 73 -22.56 -9.31 7.92
CA LYS A 73 -23.51 -10.40 8.26
C LYS A 73 -22.92 -11.82 8.16
N SER A 74 -21.77 -11.96 7.52
CA SER A 74 -20.89 -13.14 7.56
C SER A 74 -19.52 -12.67 8.06
N ALA A 75 -19.02 -13.29 9.13
CA ALA A 75 -17.66 -13.07 9.55
C ALA A 75 -16.72 -13.49 8.40
N HIS A 76 -15.76 -12.63 8.06
CA HIS A 76 -14.76 -12.95 7.04
C HIS A 76 -14.01 -14.23 7.46
N PRO A 77 -13.77 -15.20 6.56
CA PRO A 77 -13.17 -16.50 6.92
C PRO A 77 -11.82 -16.39 7.65
N LEU A 78 -11.05 -15.32 7.36
CA LEU A 78 -9.73 -15.08 7.97
C LEU A 78 -9.78 -14.36 9.34
N ARG A 79 -10.95 -13.92 9.81
CA ARG A 79 -11.06 -13.06 11.00
C ARG A 79 -10.42 -13.67 12.24
N GLU A 80 -10.75 -14.93 12.54
CA GLU A 80 -10.26 -15.60 13.75
C GLU A 80 -8.74 -15.78 13.72
N ARG A 81 -8.21 -16.22 12.57
CA ARG A 81 -6.77 -16.37 12.36
C ARG A 81 -6.03 -15.05 12.56
N ILE A 82 -6.51 -13.97 11.92
CA ILE A 82 -5.90 -12.64 12.02
C ILE A 82 -5.90 -12.15 13.47
N LEU A 83 -7.00 -12.34 14.20
CA LEU A 83 -7.06 -11.94 15.62
C LEU A 83 -6.05 -12.69 16.49
N GLN A 84 -5.83 -13.98 16.24
CA GLN A 84 -4.85 -14.77 16.99
C GLN A 84 -3.42 -14.36 16.66
N GLU A 85 -3.10 -14.13 15.38
CA GLU A 85 -1.79 -13.64 14.96
C GLU A 85 -1.47 -12.28 15.59
N TRP A 86 -2.44 -11.34 15.62
CA TRP A 86 -2.28 -10.04 16.28
C TRP A 86 -2.10 -10.15 17.80
N ARG A 87 -2.83 -11.05 18.47
CA ARG A 87 -2.65 -11.30 19.91
C ARG A 87 -1.27 -11.89 20.21
N GLY A 88 -0.80 -12.82 19.39
CA GLY A 88 0.54 -13.39 19.50
C GLY A 88 1.61 -12.31 19.37
N LEU A 89 1.51 -11.46 18.35
CA LEU A 89 2.44 -10.34 18.16
C LEU A 89 2.45 -9.39 19.36
N LEU A 90 1.28 -8.98 19.85
CA LEU A 90 1.17 -8.08 21.01
C LEU A 90 1.76 -8.71 22.28
N SER A 91 1.59 -10.03 22.47
CA SER A 91 2.17 -10.73 23.61
C SER A 91 3.71 -10.76 23.57
N LEU A 92 4.30 -10.88 22.38
CA LEU A 92 5.75 -10.83 22.21
C LEU A 92 6.32 -9.42 22.45
N LEU A 93 5.57 -8.38 22.10
CA LEU A 93 5.98 -6.99 22.33
C LEU A 93 5.78 -6.51 23.77
N ALA A 94 4.90 -7.18 24.52
CA ALA A 94 4.63 -6.87 25.92
C ALA A 94 5.56 -7.60 26.91
N LEU A 95 6.50 -8.41 26.40
CA LEU A 95 7.54 -9.09 27.16
C LEU A 95 8.79 -8.21 27.30
#